data_AF-A0A7C5ZTC2-F1
#
_entry.id   AF-A0A7C5ZTC2-F1
#
_cell.length_a   1.000
_cell.length_b   1.000
_cell.length_c   1.000
_cell.angle_alpha   90.00
_cell.angle_beta   90.00
_cell.angle_gamma   90.00
#
_symmetry.space_group_name_H-M   'P 1'
#
loop_
_entity.id
_entity.type
_entity.pdbx_description
1 polymer ?
#
loop_
_entity_poly.entity_id
_entity_poly.type
_entity_poly.pdbx_seq_one_letter_code
_entity_poly.pdbx_strand_id
1 'polypeptide(L)' 'MWLHAAPYTAAGIGGDRWHDFYITIIKPDGDRVKLGPFISDPTGSTFTTWTPDKPGRYTIIFNY' A
#
# COMPACT_ATOMS: atom_id res chain seq x y z
N MET A 1 -1.53 0.08 5.48
CA MET A 1 -0.25 0.76 5.17
C MET A 1 -0.42 2.23 5.53
N TRP A 2 0.64 2.90 5.94
CA TRP A 2 0.51 4.27 6.46
C TRP A 2 1.66 5.13 5.95
N LEU A 3 1.34 6.17 5.17
CA LEU A 3 2.26 7.25 4.86
C LEU A 3 2.01 8.33 5.91
N HIS A 4 3.05 8.75 6.65
CA HIS A 4 2.89 9.66 7.78
C HIS A 4 2.31 11.01 7.31
N ALA A 5 1.15 11.37 7.87
CA ALA A 5 0.29 12.52 7.52
C ALA A 5 -0.36 12.47 6.12
N ALA A 6 -1.63 12.87 6.05
CA ALA A 6 -2.29 13.16 4.77
C ALA A 6 -1.60 14.34 4.07
N PRO A 7 -1.76 14.52 2.75
CA PRO A 7 -1.39 15.76 2.09
C PRO A 7 -1.98 16.97 2.83
N TYR A 8 -1.25 18.09 2.89
CA TYR A 8 -1.72 19.29 3.62
C TYR A 8 -3.08 19.82 3.15
N THR A 9 -3.41 19.56 1.89
CA THR A 9 -4.64 19.93 1.18
C THR A 9 -5.69 18.81 1.19
N ALA A 10 -5.48 17.73 1.94
CA ALA A 10 -6.45 16.66 2.11
C ALA A 10 -7.65 17.17 2.94
N ALA A 11 -8.71 17.60 2.24
CA ALA A 11 -9.93 18.12 2.85
C ALA A 11 -11.19 17.58 2.15
N GLY A 12 -12.22 17.26 2.94
CA GLY A 12 -13.53 16.82 2.44
C GLY A 12 -13.46 15.68 1.41
N ILE A 13 -14.40 15.68 0.46
CA ILE A 13 -14.47 14.67 -0.61
C ILE A 13 -13.47 14.89 -1.75
N GLY A 14 -12.92 16.11 -1.91
CA GLY A 14 -12.18 16.51 -3.12
C GLY A 14 -10.75 17.03 -2.92
N GLY A 15 -10.21 17.06 -1.70
CA GLY A 15 -8.82 17.46 -1.47
C GLY A 15 -7.81 16.43 -1.97
N ASP A 16 -6.52 16.73 -1.80
CA ASP A 16 -5.44 15.85 -2.31
C ASP A 16 -5.34 14.53 -1.56
N ARG A 17 -4.84 13.49 -2.24
CA ARG A 17 -4.57 12.16 -1.70
C ARG A 17 -3.16 11.75 -2.11
N TRP A 18 -2.59 10.78 -1.41
CA TRP A 18 -1.40 10.10 -1.90
C TRP A 18 -1.80 9.18 -3.05
N HIS A 19 -0.99 9.11 -4.09
CA HIS A 19 -1.27 8.34 -5.31
C HIS A 19 -0.08 7.45 -5.68
N ASP A 20 -0.34 6.48 -6.57
CA ASP A 20 0.64 5.66 -7.28
C ASP A 20 1.58 4.80 -6.42
N PHE A 21 1.28 4.68 -5.13
CA PHE A 21 2.04 3.82 -4.22
C PHE A 21 1.53 2.37 -4.26
N TYR A 22 2.43 1.43 -3.97
CA TYR A 22 2.15 0.01 -4.08
C TYR A 22 2.99 -0.83 -3.12
N ILE A 23 2.53 -2.05 -2.87
CA ILE A 23 3.25 -3.04 -2.08
C ILE A 23 3.82 -4.10 -3.02
N THR A 24 5.08 -4.45 -2.83
CA THR A 24 5.69 -5.65 -3.41
C THR A 24 5.83 -6.70 -2.33
N ILE A 25 5.21 -7.86 -2.54
CA ILE A 25 5.37 -9.05 -1.70
C ILE A 25 6.32 -9.99 -2.43
N ILE A 26 7.43 -10.34 -1.79
CA ILE A 26 8.34 -11.38 -2.24
C ILE A 26 7.98 -12.66 -1.48
N LYS A 27 7.54 -13.68 -2.21
CA LYS A 27 7.16 -15.00 -1.69
C LYS A 27 8.40 -15.82 -1.30
N PRO A 28 8.23 -16.92 -0.53
CA PRO A 28 9.33 -17.79 -0.11
C PRO A 28 10.16 -18.39 -1.25
N ASP A 29 9.56 -18.57 -2.42
CA ASP A 29 10.19 -19.11 -3.64
C ASP A 29 10.79 -18.02 -4.55
N GLY A 30 10.71 -16.75 -4.14
CA GLY A 30 11.22 -15.61 -4.89
C GLY A 30 10.20 -14.93 -5.81
N ASP A 31 9.01 -15.49 -5.98
CA ASP A 31 7.94 -14.88 -6.77
C ASP A 31 7.57 -13.50 -6.21
N ARG A 32 7.25 -12.57 -7.11
CA ARG A 32 6.87 -11.20 -6.76
C ARG A 32 5.41 -10.94 -7.06
N VAL A 33 4.67 -10.47 -6.06
CA VAL A 33 3.29 -10.00 -6.19
C VAL A 33 3.26 -8.50 -5.97
N LYS A 34 2.65 -7.76 -6.89
CA LYS A 34 2.40 -6.32 -6.75
C LYS A 34 0.95 -6.11 -6.34
N LEU A 35 0.73 -5.36 -5.26
CA LEU A 35 -0.60 -4.88 -4.84
C LEU A 35 -0.63 -3.36 -5.01
N GLY A 36 -1.62 -2.85 -5.76
CA GLY A 36 -1.74 -1.44 -6.12
C GLY A 36 -1.77 -1.23 -7.64
N PRO A 37 -1.65 0.03 -8.13
CA PRO A 37 -1.44 1.24 -7.35
C PRO A 37 -2.60 1.57 -6.42
N PHE A 38 -2.32 2.26 -5.34
CA PHE A 38 -3.28 2.68 -4.34
C PHE A 38 -3.45 4.20 -4.32
N ILE A 39 -4.59 4.61 -3.76
CA ILE A 39 -4.88 5.99 -3.40
C ILE A 39 -5.16 6.00 -1.89
N SER A 40 -4.65 7.00 -1.17
CA SER A 40 -4.96 7.14 0.26
C SER A 40 -6.38 7.64 0.48
N ASP A 41 -6.91 7.40 1.66
CA ASP A 41 -8.08 8.09 2.19
C ASP A 41 -7.73 9.55 2.60
N PRO A 42 -8.71 10.35 3.02
CA PRO A 42 -8.48 11.73 3.46
C PRO A 42 -7.59 11.87 4.72
N THR A 43 -7.33 10.78 5.44
CA THR A 43 -6.42 10.75 6.61
C THR A 43 -4.99 10.30 6.24
N GLY A 44 -4.72 10.07 4.95
CA GLY A 44 -3.40 9.64 4.46
C GLY A 44 -3.17 8.13 4.54
N SER A 45 -4.21 7.34 4.82
CA SER A 45 -4.10 5.90 5.06
C SER A 45 -4.79 5.09 3.97
N THR A 46 -4.40 3.83 3.81
CA THR A 46 -5.21 2.86 3.06
C THR A 46 -4.87 1.45 3.55
N PHE A 47 -5.71 0.48 3.25
CA PHE A 47 -5.44 -0.90 3.59
C PHE A 47 -5.84 -1.83 2.47
N THR A 48 -5.18 -2.98 2.44
CA THR A 48 -5.48 -4.08 1.55
C THR A 48 -5.25 -5.38 2.33
N THR A 49 -5.90 -6.44 1.89
CA THR A 49 -5.69 -7.78 2.43
C THR A 49 -5.15 -8.67 1.33
N TRP A 50 -4.25 -9.58 1.71
CA TRP A 50 -3.70 -10.57 0.82
C TRP A 50 -3.44 -11.86 1.60
N THR A 51 -3.85 -12.99 1.04
CA THR A 51 -3.74 -14.30 1.69
C THR A 51 -2.55 -15.06 1.13
N PRO A 52 -1.58 -15.47 1.97
CA PRO A 52 -0.49 -16.35 1.56
C PRO A 52 -0.98 -17.67 0.96
N ASP A 53 -0.36 -18.10 -0.14
CA ASP A 53 -0.68 -19.36 -0.83
C ASP A 53 0.25 -20.53 -0.44
N LYS A 54 1.34 -20.24 0.30
CA LYS A 54 2.32 -21.24 0.75
C LYS A 54 2.96 -20.88 2.09
N PRO A 55 3.43 -21.85 2.89
CA PRO A 55 4.20 -21.56 4.10
C PRO A 55 5.60 -21.04 3.78
N GLY A 56 6.15 -20.19 4.65
CA GLY A 56 7.54 -19.72 4.55
C GLY A 56 7.70 -18.24 4.91
N ARG A 57 8.90 -17.71 4.66
CA ARG A 57 9.24 -16.30 4.93
C ARG A 57 8.85 -15.41 3.74
N TYR A 58 8.08 -14.37 4.03
CA TYR A 58 7.71 -13.33 3.07
C TYR A 58 8.46 -12.03 3.36
N THR A 59 8.76 -11.26 2.30
CA THR A 59 9.24 -9.88 2.44
C THR A 59 8.19 -8.93 1.87
N ILE A 60 7.79 -7.93 2.64
CA ILE A 60 6.81 -6.93 2.25
C ILE A 60 7.53 -5.59 2.10
N ILE A 61 7.48 -5.01 0.91
CA ILE A 61 8.13 -3.74 0.58
C ILE A 61 7.06 -2.73 0.20
N PHE A 62 7.03 -1.60 0.88
CA PHE A 62 6.23 -0.44 0.48
C PHE A 62 7.02 0.41 -0.52
N ASN A 63 6.37 0.84 -1.60
CA ASN A 63 6.94 1.66 -2.65
C ASN A 63 6.04 2.88 -2.83
N TYR A 64 6.63 4.07 -2.77
CA TYR A 64 6.00 5.37 -2.95
C TYR A 64 6.94 6.25 -3.76
#